data_AF-A0A316E688-F1
#
_entry.id   AF-A0A316E688-F1
#
_cell.length_a   1.000
_cell.length_b   1.000
_cell.length_c   1.000
_cell.angle_alpha   90.00
_cell.angle_beta   90.00
_cell.angle_gamma   90.00
#
_symmetry.space_group_name_H-M   'P 1'
#
loop_
_entity.id
_entity.type
_entity.pdbx_description
1 polymer ?
#
loop_
_entity_poly.entity_id
_entity_poly.type
_entity_poly.pdbx_seq_one_letter_code
_entity_poly.pdbx_strand_id
1 'polypeptide(L)'
;MNQELKSKLTKVKTLISNEDKEKDIIELSDKIGNRVLIEYLEIIGSGEIEYIVDNSSNPGYMKESGGKVSLWHKNMNGIWTILNWQIKRLLKETE
;
A
#
# COMPACT_ATOMS: atom_id res chain seq x y z
N MET A 1 6.69 -8.36 -9.66
CA MET A 1 5.69 -8.34 -8.56
C MET A 1 5.06 -9.73 -8.41
N ASN A 2 4.88 -10.23 -7.18
CA ASN A 2 4.21 -11.51 -6.93
C ASN A 2 2.71 -11.43 -7.33
N GLN A 3 2.19 -12.46 -8.00
CA GLN A 3 0.77 -12.62 -8.37
C GLN A 3 -0.17 -12.47 -7.17
N GLU A 4 0.21 -13.00 -6.01
CA GLU A 4 -0.58 -12.90 -4.79
C GLU A 4 -0.73 -11.44 -4.33
N LEU A 5 0.37 -10.67 -4.34
CA LEU A 5 0.34 -9.26 -4.02
C LEU A 5 -0.51 -8.47 -5.02
N LYS A 6 -0.40 -8.75 -6.32
CA LYS A 6 -1.23 -8.11 -7.36
C LYS A 6 -2.72 -8.34 -7.12
N SER A 7 -3.10 -9.56 -6.71
CA SER A 7 -4.49 -9.90 -6.34
C SER A 7 -4.96 -9.09 -5.13
N LYS A 8 -4.15 -9.02 -4.07
CA LYS A 8 -4.45 -8.22 -2.87
C LYS A 8 -4.60 -6.73 -3.20
N LEU A 9 -3.68 -6.16 -3.99
CA LEU A 9 -3.71 -4.77 -4.43
C LEU A 9 -4.98 -4.44 -5.20
N THR A 10 -5.33 -5.29 -6.16
CA THR A 10 -6.56 -5.15 -6.95
C THR A 10 -7.77 -5.19 -6.04
N LYS A 11 -7.84 -6.14 -5.10
CA LYS A 11 -8.96 -6.26 -4.17
C LYS A 11 -9.08 -5.03 -3.27
N VAL A 12 -7.99 -4.56 -2.66
CA VAL A 12 -7.98 -3.31 -1.87
C VAL A 12 -8.50 -2.15 -2.71
N LYS A 13 -7.99 -1.95 -3.94
CA LYS A 13 -8.43 -0.88 -4.84
C LYS A 13 -9.92 -0.93 -5.19
N THR A 14 -10.48 -2.13 -5.35
CA THR A 14 -11.92 -2.29 -5.64
C THR A 14 -12.81 -1.98 -4.44
N LEU A 15 -12.31 -2.15 -3.22
CA LEU A 15 -13.04 -1.92 -1.97
C LEU A 15 -12.93 -0.48 -1.46
N ILE A 16 -11.99 0.32 -2.00
CA ILE A 16 -11.90 1.74 -1.71
C ILE A 16 -13.13 2.48 -2.27
N SER A 17 -13.74 3.33 -1.44
CA SER A 17 -14.87 4.16 -1.81
C SER A 17 -14.54 5.08 -2.99
N ASN A 18 -15.52 5.41 -3.83
CA ASN A 18 -15.27 6.31 -4.97
C ASN A 18 -14.75 7.68 -4.53
N GLU A 19 -15.18 8.17 -3.36
CA GLU A 19 -14.74 9.45 -2.78
C GLU A 19 -13.26 9.41 -2.35
N ASP A 20 -12.77 8.24 -1.94
CA ASP A 20 -11.39 8.06 -1.47
C ASP A 20 -10.43 7.65 -2.60
N LYS A 21 -10.93 7.23 -3.77
CA LYS A 21 -10.09 6.81 -4.90
C LYS A 21 -9.12 7.88 -5.36
N GLU A 22 -9.48 9.16 -5.26
CA GLU A 22 -8.61 10.26 -5.68
C GLU A 22 -7.57 10.64 -4.63
N LYS A 23 -7.75 10.24 -3.36
CA LYS A 23 -6.80 10.54 -2.29
C LYS A 23 -5.53 9.72 -2.44
N ASP A 24 -4.39 10.31 -2.09
CA ASP A 24 -3.11 9.62 -2.07
C ASP A 24 -2.93 8.77 -0.82
N ILE A 25 -3.47 9.23 0.30
CA ILE A 25 -3.48 8.53 1.58
C ILE A 25 -4.93 8.42 2.05
N ILE A 26 -5.34 7.21 2.44
CA ILE A 26 -6.69 6.94 2.92
C ILE A 26 -6.60 6.44 4.36
N GLU A 27 -7.32 7.09 5.25
CA GLU A 27 -7.48 6.67 6.64
C GLU A 27 -8.89 6.13 6.84
N LEU A 28 -8.97 4.84 7.16
CA LEU A 28 -10.23 4.15 7.38
C LEU A 28 -10.60 4.28 8.85
N SER A 29 -11.45 5.25 9.13
CA SER A 29 -12.24 5.26 10.37
C SER A 29 -13.35 4.21 10.28
N ASP A 30 -13.80 3.70 11.43
CA ASP A 30 -14.92 2.74 11.55
C ASP A 30 -16.26 3.40 11.21
N LYS A 31 -16.41 3.72 9.93
CA LYS A 31 -17.64 4.21 9.31
C LYS A 31 -18.21 3.06 8.51
N ILE A 32 -19.55 2.99 8.44
CA ILE A 32 -20.29 1.93 7.72
C ILE A 32 -19.74 1.71 6.30
N GLY A 33 -19.36 2.78 5.59
CA GLY A 33 -18.80 2.71 4.23
C GLY A 33 -17.42 2.02 4.11
N ASN A 34 -16.66 1.92 5.19
CA ASN A 34 -15.31 1.34 5.20
C ASN A 34 -15.28 -0.11 5.71
N ARG A 35 -16.38 -0.60 6.28
CA ARG A 35 -16.40 -1.86 7.03
C ARG A 35 -15.89 -3.06 6.23
N VAL A 36 -16.34 -3.21 4.98
CA VAL A 36 -15.91 -4.32 4.11
C VAL A 36 -14.41 -4.26 3.81
N LEU A 37 -13.86 -3.07 3.61
CA LEU A 37 -12.42 -2.89 3.39
C LEU A 37 -11.63 -3.16 4.67
N ILE A 38 -12.09 -2.66 5.82
CA ILE A 38 -11.48 -2.93 7.13
C ILE A 38 -11.46 -4.42 7.41
N GLU A 39 -12.59 -5.11 7.29
CA GLU A 39 -12.69 -6.58 7.49
C GLU A 39 -11.73 -7.34 6.58
N TYR A 40 -11.59 -6.93 5.32
CA TYR A 40 -10.63 -7.53 4.41
C TYR A 40 -9.18 -7.29 4.86
N LEU A 41 -8.83 -6.09 5.31
CA LEU A 41 -7.50 -5.75 5.82
C LEU A 41 -7.16 -6.50 7.11
N GLU A 42 -8.13 -6.72 8.01
CA GLU A 42 -7.93 -7.57 9.20
C GLU A 42 -7.58 -9.02 8.83
N ILE A 43 -8.17 -9.56 7.76
CA ILE A 43 -7.89 -10.93 7.29
C ILE A 43 -6.50 -11.03 6.68
N ILE A 44 -6.11 -10.07 5.82
CA ILE A 44 -4.84 -10.16 5.08
C ILE A 44 -3.65 -9.59 5.84
N GLY A 45 -3.90 -8.84 6.92
CA GLY A 45 -2.89 -8.14 7.71
C GLY A 45 -2.25 -6.95 6.97
N SER A 46 -1.18 -6.41 7.55
CA SER A 46 -0.39 -5.34 6.94
C SER A 46 0.29 -5.82 5.64
N GLY A 47 0.34 -4.94 4.65
CA GLY A 47 0.98 -5.22 3.36
C GLY A 47 2.18 -4.32 3.16
N GLU A 48 3.32 -4.91 2.81
CA GLU A 48 4.57 -4.20 2.52
C GLU A 48 5.18 -4.66 1.20
N ILE A 49 5.97 -3.78 0.59
CA ILE A 49 6.84 -4.11 -0.53
C ILE A 49 8.27 -3.70 -0.23
N GLU A 50 9.20 -4.50 -0.73
CA GLU A 50 10.62 -4.18 -0.75
C GLU A 50 10.96 -3.48 -2.06
N TYR A 51 11.81 -2.45 -2.00
CA TYR A 51 12.43 -1.83 -3.16
C TYR A 51 13.94 -1.80 -3.00
N ILE A 52 14.62 -1.83 -4.15
CA ILE A 52 16.07 -1.75 -4.26
C ILE A 52 16.39 -0.48 -5.04
N VAL A 53 17.37 0.28 -4.58
CA VAL A 53 17.89 1.45 -5.29
C VAL A 53 19.18 1.05 -5.98
N ASP A 54 19.20 1.09 -7.30
CA ASP A 54 20.39 0.74 -8.07
C ASP A 54 21.41 1.89 -7.99
N ASN A 55 22.46 1.69 -7.19
CA ASN A 55 23.47 2.69 -6.89
C ASN A 55 24.69 2.52 -7.80
N SER A 56 24.51 2.67 -9.12
CA SER A 56 25.57 2.45 -10.11
C SER A 56 26.66 3.55 -10.16
N SER A 57 26.52 4.67 -9.43
CA SER A 57 27.34 5.87 -9.67
C SER A 57 27.96 6.41 -8.37
N ASN A 58 29.29 6.38 -8.26
CA ASN A 58 30.17 6.89 -7.18
C ASN A 58 30.36 5.96 -5.95
N PRO A 59 31.44 5.16 -5.91
CA PRO A 59 31.87 4.46 -4.70
C PRO A 59 32.43 5.46 -3.66
N GLY A 60 32.04 5.31 -2.39
CA GLY A 60 32.63 6.06 -1.26
C GLY A 60 31.68 6.82 -0.33
N TYR A 61 30.38 6.90 -0.64
CA TYR A 61 29.37 7.56 0.21
C TYR A 61 28.34 6.55 0.71
N MET A 62 27.85 6.71 1.95
CA MET A 62 26.65 6.00 2.42
C MET A 62 25.47 6.38 1.53
N LYS A 63 24.76 5.37 1.03
CA LYS A 63 23.56 5.53 0.21
C LYS A 63 22.51 4.52 0.65
N GLU A 64 21.26 4.92 0.49
CA GLU A 64 20.14 4.01 0.61
C GLU A 64 20.25 2.93 -0.47
N SER A 65 20.39 1.67 -0.04
CA SER A 65 20.45 0.50 -0.93
C SER A 65 19.08 -0.08 -1.26
N GLY A 66 18.06 0.29 -0.47
CA GLY A 66 16.70 -0.20 -0.57
C GLY A 66 15.96 -0.01 0.74
N GLY A 67 14.69 -0.42 0.76
CA GLY A 67 13.84 -0.27 1.93
C GLY A 67 12.53 -1.03 1.81
N LYS A 68 11.71 -0.91 2.85
CA LYS A 68 10.35 -1.43 2.90
C LYS A 68 9.36 -0.28 2.91
N VAL A 69 8.34 -0.37 2.06
CA VAL A 69 7.20 0.56 2.07
C VAL A 69 5.95 -0.21 2.42
N SER A 70 5.28 0.20 3.49
CA SER A 70 3.95 -0.29 3.83
C SER A 70 2.92 0.27 2.87
N LEU A 71 2.19 -0.60 2.18
CA LEU A 71 1.07 -0.23 1.32
C LEU A 71 -0.20 0.02 2.12
N TRP A 72 -0.40 -0.78 3.16
CA TRP A 72 -1.43 -0.57 4.17
C TRP A 72 -0.97 -1.12 5.52
N HIS A 73 -1.35 -0.43 6.59
CA HIS A 73 -1.03 -0.83 7.95
C HIS A 73 -2.07 -0.28 8.94
N LYS A 74 -2.23 -0.96 10.08
CA LYS A 74 -3.05 -0.50 11.19
C LYS A 74 -2.17 0.22 12.20
N ASN A 75 -2.51 1.45 12.55
CA ASN A 75 -1.78 2.20 13.57
C ASN A 75 -2.20 1.79 14.99
N MET A 76 -1.53 2.35 16.00
CA MET A 76 -1.81 2.03 17.42
C MET A 76 -3.22 2.42 17.87
N ASN A 77 -3.86 3.36 17.18
CA ASN A 77 -5.24 3.78 17.44
C ASN A 77 -6.27 2.87 16.74
N GLY A 78 -5.81 1.82 16.06
CA GLY A 78 -6.65 0.88 15.33
C GLY A 78 -7.17 1.39 13.98
N ILE A 79 -6.67 2.53 13.50
CA ILE A 79 -7.03 3.10 12.20
C ILE A 79 -6.15 2.48 11.13
N TRP A 80 -6.77 2.01 10.05
CA TRP A 80 -6.05 1.53 8.88
C TRP A 80 -5.66 2.72 7.99
N THR A 81 -4.39 2.80 7.63
CA THR A 81 -3.86 3.76 6.68
C THR A 81 -3.43 3.02 5.42
N ILE A 82 -3.89 3.50 4.26
CA ILE A 82 -3.55 2.97 2.93
C ILE A 82 -2.79 4.03 2.14
N LEU A 83 -1.60 3.69 1.63
CA LEU A 83 -0.84 4.50 0.67
C LEU A 83 -1.35 4.25 -0.76
N ASN A 84 -2.51 4.82 -1.07
CA ASN A 84 -3.22 4.61 -2.33
C ASN A 84 -2.39 5.07 -3.55
N TRP A 85 -1.60 6.15 -3.44
CA TRP A 85 -0.71 6.59 -4.52
C TRP A 85 0.30 5.50 -4.93
N GLN A 86 0.85 4.78 -3.95
CA GLN A 86 1.82 3.71 -4.19
C GLN A 86 1.13 2.49 -4.82
N ILE A 87 -0.09 2.16 -4.37
CA ILE A 87 -0.92 1.10 -4.97
C ILE A 87 -1.25 1.45 -6.43
N LYS A 88 -1.64 2.70 -6.73
CA LYS A 88 -1.88 3.18 -8.10
C LYS A 88 -0.62 3.03 -8.95
N ARG A 89 0.55 3.39 -8.43
CA ARG A 89 1.84 3.28 -9.14
C ARG A 89 2.14 1.83 -9.51
N LEU A 90 2.08 0.91 -8.54
CA LEU A 90 2.38 -0.50 -8.73
C LEU A 90 1.42 -1.21 -9.70
N LEU A 91 0.15 -0.81 -9.70
CA LEU A 91 -0.84 -1.37 -10.63
C LEU A 91 -0.67 -0.83 -12.05
N LYS A 92 -0.21 0.42 -12.24
CA LYS A 92 0.12 0.98 -13.57
C LYS A 92 1.37 0.35 -14.17
N GLU A 93 2.37 -0.01 -13.35
CA GLU A 93 3.57 -0.74 -13.81
C GLU A 93 3.29 -2.18 -14.28
N THR A 94 2.04 -2.66 -14.15
CA THR A 94 1.64 -4.01 -14.56
C THR A 94 0.60 -4.06 -15.69
N GLU A 95 0.29 -2.92 -16.30
CA GLU A 95 -0.46 -2.78 -17.57
C GLU A 95 0.52 -2.66 -18.75
#